data_AF-A0A238BXY9-F1
#
_entry.id   AF-A0A238BXY9-F1
#
_cell.length_a   1.000
_cell.length_b   1.000
_cell.length_c   1.000
_cell.angle_alpha   90.00
_cell.angle_beta   90.00
_cell.angle_gamma   90.00
#
_symmetry.space_group_name_H-M   'P 1'
#
loop_
_entity.id
_entity.type
_entity.pdbx_description
1 polymer ?
#
loop_
_entity_poly.entity_id
_entity_poly.type
_entity_poly.pdbx_seq_one_letter_code
_entity_poly.pdbx_strand_id
1 'polypeptide(L)'
;MSTCIKACYPRDRLEEITLIGESLQTEFQIFFSNLKIILLSPLKICVLHTLMTSFAPSLFVFFFHLINNWPKFAVYIFNHSTSSSLEEFIEIKWNRPGKLKSNERGSVFANSASDFRKYYGLVHLSACSSLLRTWQNRTVQSLEWTVSDQYNQQHFCWITQECQTSWLAPKQVPSNYIVKVSVKLVDHKILHGKARITIRDYWIGVIGDSFASGEGNPDVPANAHDKTMAKWLSNRCHRSSRSWAYKVYEQMTSAIIEQSAVHFTYLPCTGASVDNGILVVFNSTSQINVLEQITRIRIEYLQHGKRKWIEDILKFVVEENKQKIKRTYRGTGPDLLMMSVGGNDIGYSEILSTLIWGPTASLFSTIDMRFFYASYQLDRVAKAIQKLKPNQVVIPHYFDLTRNERGVVDADCADMRQTIPTKTFPNFRSIQDSIRLQGNSFGAFHPIEEAHQQIADLVVKQVQQFVN
;
A
#
# COMPACT_ATOMS: atom_id res chain seq x y z
N MET A 1 -40.94 -2.49 30.07
CA MET A 1 -41.80 -3.60 29.61
C MET A 1 -41.11 -4.24 28.43
N SER A 2 -40.48 -5.38 28.67
CA SER A 2 -39.74 -6.18 27.69
C SER A 2 -40.71 -7.09 26.93
N THR A 3 -40.70 -7.05 25.61
CA THR A 3 -41.31 -8.13 24.80
C THR A 3 -40.36 -8.54 23.69
N CYS A 4 -39.87 -9.77 23.86
CA CYS A 4 -38.99 -10.51 22.98
C CYS A 4 -39.79 -10.99 21.76
N ILE A 5 -39.31 -10.74 20.55
CA ILE A 5 -39.69 -11.53 19.36
C ILE A 5 -38.42 -12.24 18.90
N LYS A 6 -38.32 -13.51 19.26
CA LYS A 6 -37.42 -14.48 18.63
C LYS A 6 -38.09 -14.97 17.35
N ALA A 7 -37.40 -14.86 16.22
CA ALA A 7 -37.70 -15.63 15.02
C ALA A 7 -36.40 -16.26 14.47
N CYS A 8 -36.52 -17.54 14.13
CA CYS A 8 -35.46 -18.50 13.83
C CYS A 8 -34.85 -18.34 12.43
N TYR A 9 -33.53 -18.50 12.29
CA TYR A 9 -32.86 -19.05 11.10
C TYR A 9 -31.58 -19.81 11.51
N PRO A 10 -31.14 -20.85 10.77
CA PRO A 10 -30.17 -21.82 11.22
C PRO A 10 -28.74 -21.28 11.16
N ARG A 11 -27.97 -21.58 12.22
CA ARG A 11 -26.51 -21.46 12.24
C ARG A 11 -25.94 -22.38 11.17
N ASP A 12 -25.33 -21.81 10.13
CA ASP A 12 -24.10 -22.32 9.52
C ASP A 12 -23.53 -21.29 8.54
N ARG A 13 -22.24 -20.96 8.74
CA ARG A 13 -21.38 -19.97 8.06
C ARG A 13 -21.56 -18.50 8.45
N LEU A 14 -20.72 -18.06 9.39
CA LEU A 14 -20.30 -16.67 9.55
C LEU A 14 -18.77 -16.62 9.33
N GLU A 15 -18.35 -15.99 8.24
CA GLU A 15 -17.05 -15.29 8.21
C GLU A 15 -17.24 -13.99 9.00
N GLU A 16 -16.26 -13.64 9.84
CA GLU A 16 -16.31 -12.52 10.78
C GLU A 16 -16.63 -11.18 10.09
N ILE A 17 -17.80 -10.62 10.42
CA ILE A 17 -18.08 -9.20 10.31
C ILE A 17 -18.06 -8.67 11.74
N THR A 18 -17.04 -7.89 12.10
CA THR A 18 -16.94 -7.29 13.44
C THR A 18 -17.44 -5.85 13.40
N LEU A 19 -18.59 -5.63 14.04
CA LEU A 19 -19.16 -4.32 14.40
C LEU A 19 -18.93 -4.12 15.90
N ILE A 20 -18.15 -3.12 16.33
CA ILE A 20 -18.09 -2.75 17.77
C ILE A 20 -17.94 -1.24 17.95
N GLY A 21 -18.93 -0.66 18.65
CA GLY A 21 -18.83 0.57 19.44
C GLY A 21 -18.46 0.26 20.90
N GLU A 22 -17.97 1.27 21.58
CA GLU A 22 -17.12 1.23 22.78
C GLU A 22 -17.64 0.55 24.07
N SER A 23 -16.64 0.25 24.92
CA SER A 23 -16.65 0.23 26.40
C SER A 23 -17.15 -1.04 27.11
N LEU A 24 -16.21 -1.84 27.63
CA LEU A 24 -16.08 -2.11 29.07
C LEU A 24 -14.76 -2.86 29.37
N GLN A 25 -13.96 -2.29 30.27
CA GLN A 25 -12.77 -2.92 30.87
C GLN A 25 -13.15 -4.20 31.62
N THR A 26 -12.42 -5.30 31.40
CA THR A 26 -12.00 -6.16 32.51
C THR A 26 -10.75 -6.93 32.10
N GLU A 27 -9.68 -6.74 32.87
CA GLU A 27 -8.40 -7.44 32.76
C GLU A 27 -8.54 -8.92 33.16
N PHE A 28 -7.86 -9.81 32.45
CA PHE A 28 -7.33 -11.05 33.02
C PHE A 28 -5.97 -11.37 32.36
N GLN A 29 -4.92 -11.32 33.18
CA GLN A 29 -3.55 -11.75 32.87
C GLN A 29 -3.35 -13.24 33.25
N ILE A 30 -2.42 -13.92 32.57
CA ILE A 30 -1.56 -15.09 32.94
C ILE A 30 -1.19 -15.83 31.63
N PHE A 31 0.00 -16.37 31.34
CA PHE A 31 1.42 -16.02 31.54
C PHE A 31 2.24 -16.99 30.64
N PHE A 32 3.38 -16.51 30.10
CA PHE A 32 4.58 -17.24 29.59
C PHE A 32 4.41 -18.25 28.42
N SER A 33 5.34 -18.46 27.48
CA SER A 33 6.79 -18.21 27.36
C SER A 33 7.22 -18.40 25.89
N ASN A 34 8.16 -17.59 25.39
CA ASN A 34 9.40 -18.04 24.72
C ASN A 34 10.17 -16.85 24.12
N LEU A 35 10.99 -16.21 24.97
CA LEU A 35 12.04 -15.28 24.56
C LEU A 35 13.39 -15.99 24.76
N LYS A 36 14.17 -16.16 23.69
CA LYS A 36 15.57 -16.58 23.76
C LYS A 36 16.44 -15.33 23.94
N ILE A 37 17.01 -15.17 25.13
CA ILE A 37 18.08 -14.21 25.43
C ILE A 37 19.41 -14.97 25.39
N ILE A 38 20.38 -14.46 24.63
CA ILE A 38 21.77 -14.93 24.64
C ILE A 38 22.57 -13.96 25.52
N LEU A 39 23.27 -14.52 26.51
CA LEU A 39 24.05 -13.82 27.54
C LEU A 39 25.39 -13.28 27.01
N LEU A 40 25.72 -12.07 27.48
CA LEU A 40 27.05 -11.46 27.46
C LEU A 40 27.98 -12.15 28.47
N SER A 41 29.26 -12.30 28.12
CA SER A 41 30.34 -12.50 29.10
C SER A 41 31.47 -11.49 28.86
N PRO A 42 32.02 -10.88 29.92
CA PRO A 42 33.39 -10.40 29.93
C PRO A 42 34.22 -11.27 30.88
N LEU A 43 35.29 -11.87 30.34
CA LEU A 43 36.33 -12.56 31.09
C LEU A 43 37.04 -11.58 32.04
N LYS A 44 36.94 -11.84 33.36
CA LYS A 44 37.90 -11.37 34.36
C LYS A 44 39.03 -12.38 34.47
N ILE A 45 40.27 -11.91 34.29
CA ILE A 45 41.50 -12.67 34.52
C ILE A 45 41.74 -12.72 36.04
N CYS A 46 41.71 -13.91 36.62
CA CYS A 46 42.27 -14.17 37.95
C CYS A 46 43.73 -14.59 37.80
N VAL A 47 44.62 -13.84 38.46
CA VAL A 47 46.02 -14.23 38.68
C VAL A 47 46.04 -15.22 39.84
N LEU A 48 46.53 -16.44 39.61
CA LEU A 48 46.97 -17.32 40.69
C LEU A 48 48.44 -17.70 40.44
N HIS A 49 49.26 -17.36 41.42
CA HIS A 49 50.67 -17.67 41.50
C HIS A 49 50.80 -18.93 42.36
N THR A 50 51.33 -20.04 41.80
CA THR A 50 52.44 -20.81 42.41
C THR A 50 52.80 -22.06 41.59
N LEU A 51 54.09 -22.11 41.22
CA LEU A 51 55.01 -23.27 41.18
C LEU A 51 54.67 -24.46 40.26
N MET A 52 55.43 -24.63 39.17
CA MET A 52 56.52 -25.62 39.07
C MET A 52 57.28 -25.52 37.73
N THR A 53 58.58 -25.25 37.84
CA THR A 53 59.73 -25.79 37.07
C THR A 53 59.82 -25.71 35.54
N SER A 54 60.83 -24.95 35.11
CA SER A 54 61.74 -25.22 33.96
C SER A 54 61.13 -25.28 32.56
N PHE A 55 60.47 -24.20 32.15
CA PHE A 55 60.36 -23.86 30.72
C PHE A 55 61.26 -22.69 30.41
N ALA A 56 62.20 -22.88 29.49
CA ALA A 56 63.19 -21.89 29.08
C ALA A 56 62.50 -20.56 28.75
N PRO A 57 62.78 -19.46 29.49
CA PRO A 57 62.13 -18.16 29.26
C PRO A 57 62.34 -17.67 27.82
N SER A 58 63.47 -18.06 27.21
CA SER A 58 63.79 -17.73 25.83
C SER A 58 62.87 -18.41 24.81
N LEU A 59 62.43 -19.65 25.03
CA LEU A 59 61.55 -20.37 24.10
C LEU A 59 60.12 -19.84 24.19
N PHE A 60 59.65 -19.52 25.40
CA PHE A 60 58.35 -18.86 25.59
C PHE A 60 58.35 -17.45 24.99
N VAL A 61 59.38 -16.64 25.23
CA VAL A 61 59.50 -15.29 24.64
C VAL A 61 59.64 -15.37 23.12
N PHE A 62 60.34 -16.36 22.58
CA PHE A 62 60.44 -16.58 21.13
C PHE A 62 59.11 -16.98 20.51
N PHE A 63 58.37 -17.94 21.10
CA PHE A 63 57.02 -18.30 20.64
C PHE A 63 56.02 -17.16 20.83
N PHE A 64 56.10 -16.41 21.92
CA PHE A 64 55.23 -15.27 22.19
C PHE A 64 55.51 -14.11 21.23
N HIS A 65 56.76 -13.90 20.81
CA HIS A 65 57.10 -12.97 19.73
C HIS A 65 56.68 -13.48 18.35
N LEU A 66 56.78 -14.78 18.08
CA LEU A 66 56.29 -15.37 16.84
C LEU A 66 54.77 -15.23 16.72
N ILE A 67 54.01 -15.53 17.78
CA ILE A 67 52.54 -15.41 17.81
C ILE A 67 52.09 -13.94 17.78
N ASN A 68 52.79 -13.02 18.45
CA ASN A 68 52.43 -11.58 18.42
C ASN A 68 52.90 -10.84 17.16
N ASN A 69 53.89 -11.36 16.43
CA ASN A 69 54.29 -10.82 15.12
C ASN A 69 53.67 -11.58 13.94
N TRP A 70 53.05 -12.74 14.17
CA TRP A 70 52.24 -13.45 13.17
C TRP A 70 51.16 -12.56 12.53
N PRO A 71 50.47 -11.65 13.25
CA PRO A 71 49.53 -10.73 12.62
C PRO A 71 50.21 -9.82 11.60
N LYS A 72 51.47 -9.41 11.80
CA LYS A 72 52.19 -8.54 10.85
C LYS A 72 52.64 -9.29 9.61
N PHE A 73 53.10 -10.53 9.74
CA PHE A 73 53.50 -11.36 8.61
C PHE A 73 52.29 -11.89 7.82
N ALA A 74 51.21 -12.28 8.53
CA ALA A 74 49.94 -12.65 7.90
C ALA A 74 49.28 -11.45 7.20
N VAL A 75 49.34 -10.25 7.77
CA VAL A 75 48.85 -9.02 7.10
C VAL A 75 49.72 -8.65 5.90
N TYR A 76 51.04 -8.87 5.95
CA TYR A 76 51.94 -8.57 4.82
C TYR A 76 51.79 -9.56 3.66
N ILE A 77 51.61 -10.86 3.95
CA ILE A 77 51.32 -11.88 2.93
C ILE A 77 49.89 -11.73 2.40
N PHE A 78 48.89 -11.39 3.24
CA PHE A 78 47.56 -11.05 2.73
C PHE A 78 47.60 -9.82 1.81
N ASN A 79 48.34 -8.77 2.16
CA ASN A 79 48.43 -7.57 1.32
C ASN A 79 49.09 -7.79 -0.05
N HIS A 80 49.97 -8.79 -0.20
CA HIS A 80 50.59 -9.12 -1.49
C HIS A 80 49.90 -10.27 -2.24
N SER A 81 49.19 -11.17 -1.55
CA SER A 81 48.37 -12.19 -2.20
C SER A 81 46.96 -11.70 -2.58
N THR A 82 46.48 -10.61 -1.96
CA THR A 82 45.34 -9.84 -2.46
C THR A 82 45.80 -8.64 -3.30
N SER A 83 46.72 -8.86 -4.23
CA SER A 83 46.53 -8.24 -5.55
C SER A 83 45.37 -8.98 -6.22
N SER A 84 44.17 -8.88 -5.63
CA SER A 84 42.96 -9.10 -6.38
C SER A 84 43.06 -8.09 -7.51
N SER A 85 43.19 -8.56 -8.75
CA SER A 85 42.65 -7.81 -9.86
C SER A 85 41.27 -7.35 -9.41
N LEU A 86 41.12 -6.07 -9.10
CA LEU A 86 39.81 -5.45 -8.93
C LEU A 86 39.15 -5.66 -10.29
N GLU A 87 38.45 -6.78 -10.44
CA GLU A 87 37.51 -6.95 -11.53
C GLU A 87 36.57 -5.76 -11.39
N GLU A 88 36.69 -4.82 -12.32
CA GLU A 88 35.88 -3.60 -12.36
C GLU A 88 34.44 -4.02 -12.63
N PHE A 89 33.72 -4.35 -11.57
CA PHE A 89 32.32 -4.76 -11.66
C PHE A 89 31.42 -3.56 -11.83
N ILE A 90 30.45 -3.70 -12.72
CA ILE A 90 29.41 -2.70 -12.92
C ILE A 90 28.33 -2.90 -11.87
N GLU A 91 28.13 -1.91 -11.00
CA GLU A 91 26.98 -1.84 -10.12
C GLU A 91 25.71 -1.57 -10.96
N ILE A 92 24.75 -2.48 -10.89
CA ILE A 92 23.41 -2.30 -11.46
C ILE A 92 22.49 -1.80 -10.35
N LYS A 93 22.08 -0.55 -10.46
CA LYS A 93 20.99 0.02 -9.65
C LYS A 93 19.67 -0.27 -10.32
N TRP A 94 18.66 -0.55 -9.51
CA TRP A 94 17.33 -0.80 -10.02
C TRP A 94 16.28 -0.23 -9.08
N ASN A 95 15.15 0.13 -9.65
CA ASN A 95 13.99 0.60 -8.91
C ASN A 95 12.71 0.18 -9.64
N ARG A 96 11.57 0.44 -9.00
CA ARG A 96 10.25 0.14 -9.54
C ARG A 96 9.36 1.37 -9.47
N PRO A 97 8.37 1.51 -10.39
CA PRO A 97 7.37 2.56 -10.27
C PRO A 97 6.59 2.38 -8.96
N GLY A 98 6.68 3.34 -8.05
CA GLY A 98 6.04 3.26 -6.72
C GLY A 98 6.69 4.14 -5.66
N LYS A 99 7.97 4.51 -5.83
CA LYS A 99 8.69 5.43 -4.94
C LYS A 99 9.24 6.63 -5.71
N LEU A 100 8.35 7.43 -6.30
CA LEU A 100 8.76 8.72 -6.89
C LEU A 100 8.46 9.84 -5.90
N LYS A 101 9.54 10.53 -5.52
CA LYS A 101 9.56 11.69 -4.63
C LYS A 101 8.62 12.77 -5.17
N SER A 102 7.96 13.47 -4.25
CA SER A 102 6.92 14.49 -4.48
C SER A 102 7.34 15.71 -5.31
N ASN A 103 8.51 15.72 -5.93
CA ASN A 103 8.99 16.82 -6.75
C ASN A 103 8.98 16.37 -8.21
N GLU A 104 7.94 16.81 -8.91
CA GLU A 104 7.68 16.64 -10.35
C GLU A 104 6.93 15.37 -10.77
N ARG A 105 5.59 15.51 -10.87
CA ARG A 105 4.68 14.78 -11.76
C ARG A 105 4.90 13.25 -11.85
N GLY A 106 4.21 12.53 -10.96
CA GLY A 106 3.59 11.26 -11.36
C GLY A 106 3.79 10.10 -10.39
N SER A 107 3.03 10.07 -9.28
CA SER A 107 2.53 8.76 -8.85
C SER A 107 1.60 8.27 -9.95
N VAL A 108 1.98 7.22 -10.66
CA VAL A 108 1.12 6.72 -11.73
C VAL A 108 -0.06 5.99 -11.11
N PHE A 109 -1.18 6.69 -10.96
CA PHE A 109 -2.42 6.04 -10.56
C PHE A 109 -2.80 5.00 -11.61
N ALA A 110 -3.07 3.78 -11.17
CA ALA A 110 -3.58 2.72 -12.02
C ALA A 110 -5.12 2.82 -12.10
N ASN A 111 -5.61 3.96 -12.60
CA ASN A 111 -7.05 4.25 -12.68
C ASN A 111 -7.73 3.63 -13.90
N SER A 112 -6.97 2.94 -14.74
CA SER A 112 -7.46 2.18 -15.88
C SER A 112 -6.71 0.86 -16.04
N ALA A 113 -7.33 -0.07 -16.77
CA ALA A 113 -6.69 -1.32 -17.17
C ALA A 113 -5.40 -1.08 -17.98
N SER A 114 -5.37 -0.04 -18.83
CA SER A 114 -4.19 0.37 -19.59
C SER A 114 -3.07 0.87 -18.70
N ASP A 115 -3.39 1.70 -17.70
CA ASP A 115 -2.38 2.20 -16.75
C ASP A 115 -1.77 1.02 -16.00
N PHE A 116 -2.61 0.15 -15.43
CA PHE A 116 -2.14 -1.01 -14.70
C PHE A 116 -1.24 -1.91 -15.57
N ARG A 117 -1.65 -2.23 -16.81
CA ARG A 117 -0.85 -3.06 -17.73
C ARG A 117 0.51 -2.44 -18.07
N LYS A 118 0.62 -1.10 -18.11
CA LYS A 118 1.85 -0.39 -18.45
C LYS A 118 2.92 -0.48 -17.35
N TYR A 119 2.51 -0.51 -16.07
CA TYR A 119 3.44 -0.41 -14.94
C TYR A 119 3.55 -1.69 -14.10
N TYR A 120 2.57 -2.60 -14.18
CA TYR A 120 2.58 -3.84 -13.40
C TYR A 120 3.74 -4.76 -13.81
N GLY A 121 4.64 -5.07 -12.88
CA GLY A 121 5.84 -5.85 -13.18
C GLY A 121 6.99 -5.05 -13.81
N LEU A 122 6.85 -3.73 -13.98
CA LEU A 122 7.90 -2.89 -14.56
C LEU A 122 9.10 -2.74 -13.60
N VAL A 123 10.29 -2.76 -14.18
CA VAL A 123 11.58 -2.55 -13.51
C VAL A 123 12.40 -1.57 -14.31
N HIS A 124 12.96 -0.55 -13.66
CA HIS A 124 13.98 0.30 -14.25
C HIS A 124 15.35 -0.16 -13.80
N LEU A 125 16.27 -0.30 -14.75
CA LEU A 125 17.63 -0.76 -14.56
C LEU A 125 18.59 0.36 -14.96
N SER A 126 19.64 0.57 -14.19
CA SER A 126 20.63 1.63 -14.42
C SER A 126 22.02 1.16 -14.05
N ALA A 127 22.96 1.30 -14.98
CA ALA A 127 24.39 1.12 -14.77
C ALA A 127 25.13 2.47 -14.66
N CYS A 128 24.40 3.59 -14.64
CA CYS A 128 25.00 4.92 -14.82
C CYS A 128 25.88 5.39 -13.65
N SER A 129 25.59 4.98 -12.41
CA SER A 129 26.39 5.40 -11.24
C SER A 129 27.85 4.93 -11.34
N SER A 130 28.05 3.74 -11.90
CA SER A 130 29.37 3.16 -12.17
C SER A 130 30.06 3.85 -13.35
N LEU A 131 29.31 4.35 -14.33
CA LEU A 131 29.88 5.07 -15.48
C LEU A 131 30.34 6.49 -15.10
N LEU A 132 29.59 7.17 -14.22
CA LEU A 132 29.89 8.55 -13.80
C LEU A 132 31.03 8.66 -12.78
N ARG A 133 31.21 7.67 -11.88
CA ARG A 133 32.25 7.73 -10.83
C ARG A 133 33.64 7.31 -11.28
N THR A 134 33.75 6.46 -12.29
CA THR A 134 35.04 5.86 -12.70
C THR A 134 35.49 6.23 -14.12
N TRP A 135 34.64 6.83 -14.97
CA TRP A 135 34.90 6.85 -16.42
C TRP A 135 34.54 8.15 -17.15
N GLN A 136 35.02 9.30 -16.65
CA GLN A 136 34.80 10.61 -17.29
C GLN A 136 35.34 10.70 -18.74
N ASN A 137 36.22 9.78 -19.18
CA ASN A 137 36.94 9.85 -20.46
C ASN A 137 36.81 8.61 -21.38
N ARG A 138 35.86 7.69 -21.16
CA ARG A 138 35.65 6.54 -22.06
C ARG A 138 34.24 6.50 -22.64
N THR A 139 34.15 6.32 -23.95
CA THR A 139 32.88 6.21 -24.67
C THR A 139 32.37 4.77 -24.63
N VAL A 140 31.12 4.61 -24.21
CA VAL A 140 30.41 3.33 -24.23
C VAL A 140 29.97 3.03 -25.66
N GLN A 141 30.29 1.85 -26.18
CA GLN A 141 29.84 1.40 -27.50
C GLN A 141 28.45 0.79 -27.43
N SER A 142 28.24 -0.14 -26.50
CA SER A 142 26.95 -0.80 -26.28
C SER A 142 26.87 -1.44 -24.90
N LEU A 143 25.65 -1.60 -24.40
CA LEU A 143 25.34 -2.35 -23.20
C LEU A 143 24.42 -3.52 -23.58
N GLU A 144 24.89 -4.74 -23.36
CA GLU A 144 24.08 -5.94 -23.52
C GLU A 144 23.50 -6.35 -22.16
N TRP A 145 22.18 -6.37 -22.07
CA TRP A 145 21.45 -6.73 -20.87
C TRP A 145 20.90 -8.14 -21.02
N THR A 146 21.06 -8.95 -19.98
CA THR A 146 20.43 -10.27 -19.89
C THR A 146 19.66 -10.40 -18.60
N VAL A 147 18.46 -10.97 -18.67
CA VAL A 147 17.66 -11.32 -17.51
C VAL A 147 17.30 -12.79 -17.60
N SER A 148 17.61 -13.54 -16.56
CA SER A 148 17.14 -14.91 -16.43
C SER A 148 16.43 -15.14 -15.10
N ASP A 149 15.49 -16.08 -15.09
CA ASP A 149 14.97 -16.60 -13.83
C ASP A 149 16.08 -17.39 -13.10
N GLN A 150 15.90 -17.63 -11.79
CA GLN A 150 16.90 -18.34 -10.98
C GLN A 150 17.23 -19.77 -11.48
N TYR A 151 16.36 -20.35 -12.30
CA TYR A 151 16.51 -21.70 -12.87
C TYR A 151 17.01 -21.69 -14.31
N ASN A 152 17.31 -20.51 -14.86
CA ASN A 152 17.80 -20.32 -16.21
C ASN A 152 16.85 -20.92 -17.28
N GLN A 153 15.54 -20.90 -17.04
CA GLN A 153 14.54 -21.43 -17.97
C GLN A 153 14.00 -20.36 -18.91
N GLN A 154 13.85 -19.14 -18.41
CA GLN A 154 13.50 -17.97 -19.22
C GLN A 154 14.70 -17.04 -19.34
N HIS A 155 14.99 -16.63 -20.58
CA HIS A 155 16.13 -15.80 -20.94
C HIS A 155 15.66 -14.63 -21.82
N PHE A 156 15.92 -13.42 -21.36
CA PHE A 156 15.68 -12.19 -22.10
C PHE A 156 17.03 -11.53 -22.37
N CYS A 157 17.27 -11.10 -23.61
CA CYS A 157 18.46 -10.35 -23.98
C CYS A 157 18.08 -9.17 -24.86
N TRP A 158 18.69 -8.01 -24.62
CA TRP A 158 18.56 -6.83 -25.46
C TRP A 158 19.78 -5.94 -25.33
N ILE A 159 19.97 -5.05 -26.31
CA ILE A 159 21.12 -4.15 -26.37
C ILE A 159 20.63 -2.70 -26.30
N THR A 160 21.31 -1.87 -25.52
CA THR A 160 21.06 -0.42 -25.44
C THR A 160 22.33 0.38 -25.70
N GLN A 161 22.17 1.62 -26.15
CA GLN A 161 23.24 2.62 -26.17
C GLN A 161 23.25 3.47 -24.89
N GLU A 162 22.09 3.62 -24.26
CA GLU A 162 21.94 4.33 -22.99
C GLU A 162 22.27 3.42 -21.79
N CYS A 163 22.78 4.03 -20.72
CA CYS A 163 23.12 3.33 -19.48
C CYS A 163 21.91 2.97 -18.60
N GLN A 164 20.71 3.34 -19.05
CA GLN A 164 19.43 3.02 -18.41
C GLN A 164 18.56 2.23 -19.37
N THR A 165 17.73 1.36 -18.82
CA THR A 165 16.74 0.61 -19.59
C THR A 165 15.58 0.21 -18.69
N SER A 166 14.49 -0.26 -19.29
CA SER A 166 13.33 -0.76 -18.55
C SER A 166 12.96 -2.15 -19.05
N TRP A 167 12.53 -2.99 -18.12
CA TRP A 167 12.13 -4.36 -18.41
C TRP A 167 10.80 -4.67 -17.72
N LEU A 168 9.90 -5.31 -18.45
CA LEU A 168 8.61 -5.75 -17.94
C LEU A 168 8.71 -7.23 -17.56
N ALA A 169 8.65 -7.51 -16.27
CA ALA A 169 8.73 -8.87 -15.77
C ALA A 169 7.49 -9.66 -16.24
N PRO A 170 7.65 -10.78 -16.96
CA PRO A 170 6.51 -11.55 -17.48
C PRO A 170 5.75 -12.30 -16.38
N LYS A 171 6.37 -12.47 -15.21
CA LYS A 171 5.81 -13.21 -14.08
C LYS A 171 6.23 -12.58 -12.77
N GLN A 172 5.33 -12.65 -11.80
CA GLN A 172 5.66 -12.41 -10.40
C GLN A 172 5.97 -13.74 -9.74
N VAL A 173 7.23 -14.14 -9.81
CA VAL A 173 7.69 -15.37 -9.17
C VAL A 173 8.22 -15.00 -7.79
N PRO A 174 8.00 -15.83 -6.74
CA PRO A 174 8.66 -15.64 -5.44
C PRO A 174 10.19 -15.73 -5.52
N SER A 175 10.72 -16.15 -6.67
CA SER A 175 12.15 -16.25 -6.96
C SER A 175 12.77 -14.97 -7.47
N ASN A 176 14.06 -14.82 -7.24
CA ASN A 176 14.83 -13.72 -7.78
C ASN A 176 15.10 -13.89 -9.28
N TYR A 177 15.06 -12.80 -10.03
CA TYR A 177 15.65 -12.72 -11.35
C TYR A 177 17.12 -12.33 -11.23
N ILE A 178 17.94 -12.89 -12.11
CA ILE A 178 19.34 -12.53 -12.23
C ILE A 178 19.47 -11.62 -13.45
N VAL A 179 19.80 -10.36 -13.20
CA VAL A 179 20.13 -9.38 -14.23
C VAL A 179 21.64 -9.37 -14.40
N LYS A 180 22.12 -9.45 -15.63
CA LYS A 180 23.52 -9.20 -15.97
C LYS A 180 23.60 -8.11 -17.02
N VAL A 181 24.65 -7.30 -16.96
CA VAL A 181 24.99 -6.34 -18.00
C VAL A 181 26.42 -6.58 -18.46
N SER A 182 26.65 -6.56 -19.76
CA SER A 182 27.97 -6.57 -20.38
C SER A 182 28.14 -5.24 -21.10
N VAL A 183 29.05 -4.40 -20.64
CA VAL A 183 29.32 -3.09 -21.24
C VAL A 183 30.56 -3.18 -22.10
N LYS A 184 30.38 -2.92 -23.40
CA LYS A 184 31.46 -2.89 -24.37
C LYS A 184 31.91 -1.45 -24.55
N LEU A 185 33.20 -1.21 -24.33
CA LEU A 185 33.84 0.08 -24.52
C LEU A 185 34.50 0.16 -25.90
N VAL A 186 34.77 1.38 -26.38
CA VAL A 186 35.43 1.60 -27.68
C VAL A 186 36.86 1.03 -27.73
N ASP A 187 37.52 0.91 -26.59
CA ASP A 187 38.84 0.27 -26.45
C ASP A 187 38.79 -1.28 -26.41
N HIS A 188 37.63 -1.86 -26.74
CA HIS A 188 37.36 -3.31 -26.75
C HIS A 188 37.37 -3.98 -25.37
N LYS A 189 37.52 -3.23 -24.27
CA LYS A 189 37.32 -3.78 -22.93
C LYS A 189 35.84 -4.09 -22.72
N ILE A 190 35.57 -5.27 -22.15
CA ILE A 190 34.23 -5.69 -21.74
C ILE A 190 34.19 -5.76 -20.22
N LEU A 191 33.19 -5.10 -19.65
CA LEU A 191 32.93 -5.10 -18.22
C LEU A 191 31.62 -5.80 -17.93
N HIS A 192 31.54 -6.49 -16.79
CA HIS A 192 30.35 -7.23 -16.40
C HIS A 192 29.76 -6.71 -15.09
N GLY A 193 28.44 -6.68 -15.03
CA GLY A 193 27.66 -6.43 -13.82
C GLY A 193 26.65 -7.53 -13.60
N LYS A 194 26.31 -7.79 -12.34
CA LYS A 194 25.30 -8.78 -11.97
C LYS A 194 24.51 -8.30 -10.77
N ALA A 195 23.19 -8.37 -10.85
CA ALA A 195 22.28 -8.07 -9.75
C ALA A 195 21.21 -9.15 -9.62
N ARG A 196 20.72 -9.33 -8.39
CA ARG A 196 19.53 -10.13 -8.10
C ARG A 196 18.38 -9.17 -7.80
N ILE A 197 17.25 -9.35 -8.47
CA ILE A 197 16.07 -8.51 -8.30
C ILE A 197 14.86 -9.38 -7.94
N THR A 198 13.99 -8.87 -7.07
CA THR A 198 12.74 -9.53 -6.68
C THR A 198 11.57 -8.66 -7.12
N ILE A 199 10.61 -9.24 -7.84
CA ILE A 199 9.47 -8.50 -8.37
C ILE A 199 8.30 -8.66 -7.40
N ARG A 200 8.01 -7.60 -6.66
CA ARG A 200 6.86 -7.52 -5.75
C ARG A 200 6.02 -6.29 -6.02
N ASP A 201 4.79 -6.51 -6.47
CA ASP A 201 3.80 -5.45 -6.67
C ASP A 201 2.66 -5.62 -5.66
N TYR A 202 2.30 -4.53 -5.01
CA TYR A 202 1.11 -4.40 -4.18
C TYR A 202 0.06 -3.58 -4.93
N TRP A 203 -1.21 -3.93 -4.77
CA TRP A 203 -2.31 -3.18 -5.36
C TRP A 203 -3.27 -2.70 -4.27
N ILE A 204 -3.41 -1.38 -4.18
CA ILE A 204 -4.40 -0.71 -3.33
C ILE A 204 -5.49 -0.14 -4.24
N GLY A 205 -6.73 -0.60 -4.04
CA GLY A 205 -7.90 -0.10 -4.73
C GLY A 205 -8.78 0.73 -3.80
N VAL A 206 -9.36 1.81 -4.34
CA VAL A 206 -10.32 2.65 -3.62
C VAL A 206 -11.52 2.89 -4.52
N ILE A 207 -12.71 2.63 -4.00
CA ILE A 207 -13.98 3.02 -4.62
C ILE A 207 -14.80 3.84 -3.64
N GLY A 208 -15.73 4.65 -4.11
CA GLY A 208 -16.68 5.29 -3.22
C GLY A 208 -17.24 6.61 -3.72
N ASP A 209 -17.73 7.37 -2.75
CA ASP A 209 -18.41 8.65 -2.95
C ASP A 209 -17.52 9.86 -2.60
N SER A 210 -18.14 11.00 -2.30
CA SER A 210 -17.49 12.26 -1.93
C SER A 210 -16.64 12.17 -0.66
N PHE A 211 -16.98 11.27 0.28
CA PHE A 211 -16.22 11.10 1.52
C PHE A 211 -14.86 10.45 1.26
N ALA A 212 -14.78 9.48 0.35
CA ALA A 212 -13.51 8.89 -0.05
C ALA A 212 -12.76 9.73 -1.09
N SER A 213 -13.44 10.59 -1.86
CA SER A 213 -12.77 11.49 -2.81
C SER A 213 -12.06 12.68 -2.13
N GLY A 214 -12.53 13.09 -0.96
CA GLY A 214 -12.01 14.25 -0.23
C GLY A 214 -12.68 15.56 -0.66
N GLU A 215 -13.95 15.52 -1.04
CA GLU A 215 -14.73 16.72 -1.32
C GLU A 215 -14.66 17.74 -0.16
N GLY A 216 -14.67 19.04 -0.49
CA GLY A 216 -14.42 20.12 0.44
C GLY A 216 -12.94 20.38 0.73
N ASN A 217 -12.03 19.49 0.33
CA ASN A 217 -10.60 19.59 0.64
C ASN A 217 -9.75 19.67 -0.64
N PRO A 218 -9.89 20.70 -1.49
CA PRO A 218 -9.09 20.79 -2.72
C PRO A 218 -7.59 20.88 -2.42
N ASP A 219 -6.76 20.36 -3.34
CA ASP A 219 -5.31 20.38 -3.22
C ASP A 219 -4.78 21.82 -3.19
N VAL A 220 -5.36 22.68 -4.04
CA VAL A 220 -5.19 24.13 -4.01
C VAL A 220 -6.56 24.78 -3.84
N PRO A 221 -6.79 25.55 -2.76
CA PRO A 221 -8.05 26.25 -2.56
C PRO A 221 -8.37 27.24 -3.69
N ALA A 222 -9.66 27.48 -3.92
CA ALA A 222 -10.13 28.58 -4.73
C ALA A 222 -9.71 29.92 -4.10
N ASN A 223 -9.45 30.92 -4.94
CA ASN A 223 -9.25 32.29 -4.49
C ASN A 223 -10.24 33.20 -5.21
N ALA A 224 -11.13 33.82 -4.43
CA ALA A 224 -12.13 34.76 -4.95
C ALA A 224 -11.49 36.05 -5.50
N HIS A 225 -10.38 36.51 -4.90
CA HIS A 225 -9.68 37.72 -5.35
C HIS A 225 -9.01 37.52 -6.71
N ASP A 226 -8.33 36.40 -6.88
CA ASP A 226 -7.60 36.07 -8.12
C ASP A 226 -8.48 35.34 -9.16
N LYS A 227 -9.77 35.13 -8.85
CA LYS A 227 -10.73 34.32 -9.64
C LYS A 227 -10.19 32.93 -10.00
N THR A 228 -9.35 32.35 -9.15
CA THR A 228 -8.81 31.02 -9.37
C THR A 228 -9.75 29.97 -8.81
N MET A 229 -10.07 28.97 -9.64
CA MET A 229 -10.86 27.83 -9.20
C MET A 229 -10.00 26.88 -8.36
N ALA A 230 -10.65 26.18 -7.43
CA ALA A 230 -10.04 25.11 -6.67
C ALA A 230 -9.43 24.05 -7.60
N LYS A 231 -8.24 23.55 -7.26
CA LYS A 231 -7.56 22.48 -8.00
C LYS A 231 -7.65 21.16 -7.26
N TRP A 232 -7.89 20.12 -8.04
CA TRP A 232 -8.09 18.76 -7.59
C TRP A 232 -7.19 17.81 -8.39
N LEU A 233 -6.82 16.66 -7.82
CA LEU A 233 -6.29 15.52 -8.58
C LEU A 233 -7.26 15.10 -9.70
N SER A 234 -8.57 15.19 -9.44
CA SER A 234 -9.60 15.07 -10.46
C SER A 234 -10.70 16.10 -10.23
N ASN A 235 -10.78 17.10 -11.12
CA ASN A 235 -11.82 18.14 -11.04
C ASN A 235 -13.23 17.56 -11.20
N ARG A 236 -13.41 16.51 -12.02
CA ARG A 236 -14.75 15.90 -12.24
C ARG A 236 -15.29 15.17 -11.01
N CYS A 237 -14.41 14.50 -10.27
CA CYS A 237 -14.80 13.65 -9.15
C CYS A 237 -14.47 14.25 -7.78
N HIS A 238 -13.97 15.49 -7.75
CA HIS A 238 -13.44 16.16 -6.54
C HIS A 238 -12.49 15.23 -5.77
N ARG A 239 -11.56 14.58 -6.48
CA ARG A 239 -10.52 13.75 -5.85
C ARG A 239 -9.38 14.64 -5.39
N SER A 240 -8.97 14.46 -4.13
CA SER A 240 -7.89 15.23 -3.50
C SER A 240 -6.85 14.34 -2.86
N SER A 241 -5.59 14.81 -2.83
CA SER A 241 -4.51 14.21 -2.03
C SER A 241 -4.74 14.37 -0.51
N ARG A 242 -5.67 15.25 -0.13
CA ARG A 242 -6.06 15.49 1.27
C ARG A 242 -7.14 14.52 1.77
N SER A 243 -7.66 13.66 0.89
CA SER A 243 -8.62 12.62 1.28
C SER A 243 -7.99 11.59 2.21
N TRP A 244 -8.81 10.99 3.08
CA TRP A 244 -8.35 9.92 3.97
C TRP A 244 -7.77 8.74 3.18
N ALA A 245 -8.38 8.38 2.05
CA ALA A 245 -7.96 7.25 1.24
C ALA A 245 -6.59 7.49 0.58
N TYR A 246 -6.33 8.71 0.10
CA TYR A 246 -5.01 9.07 -0.42
C TYR A 246 -3.95 9.08 0.70
N LYS A 247 -4.28 9.65 1.86
CA LYS A 247 -3.38 9.68 3.03
C LYS A 247 -3.01 8.27 3.50
N VAL A 248 -3.95 7.32 3.51
CA VAL A 248 -3.64 5.89 3.79
C VAL A 248 -2.63 5.34 2.76
N TYR A 249 -2.87 5.57 1.47
CA TYR A 249 -1.96 5.16 0.41
C TYR A 249 -0.54 5.74 0.59
N GLU A 250 -0.44 7.02 0.90
CA GLU A 250 0.84 7.70 1.11
C GLU A 250 1.61 7.13 2.31
N GLN A 251 0.92 6.95 3.45
CA GLN A 251 1.50 6.37 4.66
C GLN A 251 1.98 4.93 4.42
N MET A 252 1.15 4.09 3.78
CA MET A 252 1.51 2.71 3.49
C MET A 252 2.67 2.60 2.50
N THR A 253 2.66 3.42 1.45
CA THR A 253 3.73 3.42 0.44
C THR A 253 5.07 3.86 1.03
N SER A 254 5.04 4.80 1.97
CA SER A 254 6.22 5.26 2.70
C SER A 254 6.82 4.16 3.59
N ALA A 255 5.99 3.28 4.16
CA ALA A 255 6.42 2.15 4.99
C ALA A 255 6.95 0.95 4.19
N ILE A 256 6.69 0.86 2.89
CA ILE A 256 7.09 -0.27 2.04
C ILE A 256 8.56 -0.13 1.57
N ILE A 257 9.26 -1.27 1.52
CA ILE A 257 10.68 -1.38 1.11
C ILE A 257 10.87 -0.83 -0.32
N GLU A 258 11.99 -0.14 -0.58
CA GLU A 258 12.31 0.57 -1.84
C GLU A 258 12.22 -0.27 -3.12
N GLN A 259 12.28 -1.59 -2.99
CA GLN A 259 12.32 -2.54 -4.08
C GLN A 259 10.93 -3.08 -4.48
N SER A 260 9.86 -2.66 -3.80
CA SER A 260 8.48 -3.03 -4.14
C SER A 260 7.77 -1.91 -4.89
N ALA A 261 6.83 -2.29 -5.76
CA ALA A 261 5.92 -1.36 -6.43
C ALA A 261 4.57 -1.30 -5.71
N VAL A 262 3.99 -0.12 -5.60
CA VAL A 262 2.61 0.06 -5.09
C VAL A 262 1.79 0.69 -6.21
N HIS A 263 0.78 -0.05 -6.68
CA HIS A 263 -0.18 0.42 -7.67
C HIS A 263 -1.41 0.93 -6.93
N PHE A 264 -1.74 2.20 -7.14
CA PHE A 264 -2.90 2.83 -6.49
C PHE A 264 -3.99 3.13 -7.51
N THR A 265 -5.14 2.49 -7.34
CA THR A 265 -6.34 2.73 -8.14
C THR A 265 -7.31 3.57 -7.33
N TYR A 266 -7.39 4.87 -7.64
CA TYR A 266 -8.15 5.87 -6.91
C TYR A 266 -9.38 6.32 -7.69
N LEU A 267 -10.50 5.65 -7.45
CA LEU A 267 -11.76 5.80 -8.19
C LEU A 267 -12.93 6.52 -7.49
N PRO A 268 -12.92 6.91 -6.19
CA PRO A 268 -14.06 7.59 -5.58
C PRO A 268 -14.52 8.82 -6.34
N CYS A 269 -15.81 9.12 -6.33
CA CYS A 269 -16.35 10.24 -7.05
C CYS A 269 -17.49 10.89 -6.28
N THR A 270 -17.47 12.22 -6.16
CA THR A 270 -18.60 12.96 -5.59
C THR A 270 -19.93 12.58 -6.25
N GLY A 271 -20.98 12.48 -5.42
CA GLY A 271 -22.34 12.11 -5.85
C GLY A 271 -22.54 10.64 -6.25
N ALA A 272 -21.52 9.78 -6.13
CA ALA A 272 -21.66 8.37 -6.46
C ALA A 272 -22.58 7.63 -5.48
N SER A 273 -23.52 6.87 -6.00
CA SER A 273 -24.35 5.90 -5.26
C SER A 273 -24.14 4.50 -5.83
N VAL A 274 -24.76 3.47 -5.26
CA VAL A 274 -24.62 2.10 -5.77
C VAL A 274 -25.08 1.98 -7.22
N ASP A 275 -26.22 2.59 -7.54
CA ASP A 275 -26.77 2.65 -8.90
C ASP A 275 -26.29 3.84 -9.74
N ASN A 276 -25.38 4.65 -9.22
CA ASN A 276 -24.76 5.75 -9.95
C ASN A 276 -23.25 5.77 -9.71
N GLY A 277 -22.50 5.08 -10.58
CA GLY A 277 -21.04 5.14 -10.61
C GLY A 277 -20.34 3.99 -9.87
N ILE A 278 -20.90 3.44 -8.78
CA ILE A 278 -20.24 2.33 -8.05
C ILE A 278 -20.39 1.00 -8.79
N LEU A 279 -21.63 0.51 -8.95
CA LEU A 279 -21.92 -0.73 -9.67
C LEU A 279 -22.43 -0.47 -11.09
N VAL A 280 -23.34 0.49 -11.21
CA VAL A 280 -24.00 0.81 -12.48
C VAL A 280 -23.29 1.96 -13.18
N VAL A 281 -23.24 1.87 -14.50
CA VAL A 281 -22.51 2.79 -15.39
C VAL A 281 -23.24 4.13 -15.47
N PHE A 282 -22.52 5.24 -15.26
CA PHE A 282 -22.98 6.57 -15.65
C PHE A 282 -21.91 7.26 -16.51
N ASN A 283 -22.22 7.56 -17.77
CA ASN A 283 -21.32 8.23 -18.71
C ASN A 283 -19.92 7.58 -18.82
N SER A 284 -19.87 6.25 -19.00
CA SER A 284 -18.71 5.32 -19.04
C SER A 284 -18.38 4.60 -17.71
N THR A 285 -17.66 3.48 -17.81
CA THR A 285 -17.45 2.39 -16.82
C THR A 285 -17.65 2.71 -15.34
N SER A 286 -18.36 1.83 -14.62
CA SER A 286 -18.48 1.92 -13.16
C SER A 286 -17.15 1.63 -12.45
N GLN A 287 -17.02 2.09 -11.20
CA GLN A 287 -15.81 1.91 -10.40
C GLN A 287 -15.48 0.43 -10.21
N ILE A 288 -16.50 -0.42 -10.00
CA ILE A 288 -16.28 -1.88 -9.88
C ILE A 288 -15.79 -2.49 -11.19
N ASN A 289 -16.28 -2.04 -12.35
CA ASN A 289 -15.84 -2.59 -13.64
C ASN A 289 -14.35 -2.30 -13.91
N VAL A 290 -13.85 -1.14 -13.50
CA VAL A 290 -12.41 -0.84 -13.58
C VAL A 290 -11.60 -1.82 -12.72
N LEU A 291 -12.04 -2.07 -11.48
CA LEU A 291 -11.38 -3.07 -10.62
C LEU A 291 -11.45 -4.48 -11.22
N GLU A 292 -12.56 -4.88 -11.82
CA GLU A 292 -12.70 -6.18 -12.50
C GLU A 292 -11.75 -6.31 -13.68
N GLN A 293 -11.60 -5.27 -14.50
CA GLN A 293 -10.66 -5.27 -15.62
C GLN A 293 -9.21 -5.38 -15.16
N ILE A 294 -8.82 -4.63 -14.12
CA ILE A 294 -7.49 -4.71 -13.53
C ILE A 294 -7.24 -6.09 -12.91
N THR A 295 -8.25 -6.65 -12.22
CA THR A 295 -8.20 -8.01 -11.66
C THR A 295 -7.91 -9.05 -12.73
N ARG A 296 -8.53 -8.94 -13.92
CA ARG A 296 -8.24 -9.86 -15.05
C ARG A 296 -6.78 -9.78 -15.50
N ILE A 297 -6.24 -8.57 -15.65
CA ILE A 297 -4.82 -8.38 -16.01
C ILE A 297 -3.93 -8.99 -14.93
N ARG A 298 -4.20 -8.72 -13.65
CA ARG A 298 -3.44 -9.30 -12.53
C ARG A 298 -3.44 -10.83 -12.59
N ILE A 299 -4.59 -11.44 -12.88
CA ILE A 299 -4.73 -12.89 -13.04
C ILE A 299 -3.86 -13.42 -14.18
N GLU A 300 -3.82 -12.76 -15.34
CA GLU A 300 -2.99 -13.17 -16.49
C GLU A 300 -1.51 -13.32 -16.08
N TYR A 301 -0.96 -12.32 -15.39
CA TYR A 301 0.42 -12.33 -14.88
C TYR A 301 0.65 -13.41 -13.81
N LEU A 302 -0.35 -13.71 -12.98
CA LEU A 302 -0.28 -14.78 -11.98
C LEU A 302 -0.43 -16.18 -12.62
N GLN A 303 -1.16 -16.31 -13.72
CA GLN A 303 -1.47 -17.60 -14.37
C GLN A 303 -0.37 -18.06 -15.35
N HIS A 304 0.38 -17.17 -15.99
CA HIS A 304 1.50 -17.54 -16.86
C HIS A 304 2.65 -18.28 -16.13
N GLY A 305 2.66 -18.28 -14.79
CA GLY A 305 3.52 -19.13 -13.96
C GLY A 305 2.92 -20.49 -13.57
N LYS A 306 1.64 -20.76 -13.88
CA LYS A 306 0.86 -21.84 -13.24
C LYS A 306 0.40 -22.97 -14.16
N ARG A 307 0.22 -22.74 -15.47
CA ARG A 307 -0.38 -23.75 -16.37
C ARG A 307 0.39 -25.09 -16.43
N LYS A 308 1.72 -25.09 -16.26
CA LYS A 308 2.50 -26.34 -16.31
C LYS A 308 2.66 -27.06 -14.97
N TRP A 309 2.50 -26.38 -13.84
CA TRP A 309 2.81 -26.96 -12.51
C TRP A 309 1.56 -27.35 -11.71
N ILE A 310 0.46 -26.59 -11.86
CA ILE A 310 -0.78 -26.85 -11.14
C ILE A 310 -1.59 -27.99 -11.76
N GLU A 311 -1.61 -28.12 -13.09
CA GLU A 311 -2.31 -29.23 -13.75
C GLU A 311 -1.67 -30.58 -13.43
N ASP A 312 -0.34 -30.61 -13.24
CA ASP A 312 0.37 -31.83 -12.85
C ASP A 312 0.19 -32.16 -11.36
N ILE A 313 0.05 -31.17 -10.47
CA ILE A 313 -0.18 -31.42 -9.04
C ILE A 313 -1.65 -31.72 -8.72
N LEU A 314 -2.61 -31.04 -9.37
CA LEU A 314 -4.04 -31.26 -9.12
C LEU A 314 -4.52 -32.65 -9.55
N LYS A 315 -3.75 -33.35 -10.41
CA LYS A 315 -3.98 -34.76 -10.75
C LYS A 315 -3.70 -35.73 -9.60
N PHE A 316 -2.90 -35.34 -8.60
CA PHE A 316 -2.43 -36.23 -7.52
C PHE A 316 -2.83 -35.79 -6.10
N VAL A 317 -3.61 -34.70 -5.94
CA VAL A 317 -3.94 -34.14 -4.62
C VAL A 317 -5.39 -34.37 -4.24
N VAL A 318 -5.59 -34.95 -3.04
CA VAL A 318 -6.89 -35.20 -2.38
C VAL A 318 -7.65 -33.89 -2.11
N GLU A 319 -8.98 -33.92 -2.23
CA GLU A 319 -9.89 -32.76 -2.18
C GLU A 319 -9.69 -31.81 -0.99
N GLU A 320 -9.33 -32.33 0.19
CA GLU A 320 -9.05 -31.51 1.38
C GLU A 320 -7.85 -30.56 1.19
N ASN A 321 -6.84 -31.00 0.43
CA ASN A 321 -5.63 -30.22 0.16
C ASN A 321 -5.83 -29.25 -1.01
N LYS A 322 -6.85 -29.45 -1.86
CA LYS A 322 -7.29 -28.44 -2.83
C LYS A 322 -7.80 -27.17 -2.13
N GLN A 323 -8.42 -27.30 -0.96
CA GLN A 323 -8.85 -26.18 -0.11
C GLN A 323 -7.64 -25.42 0.48
N LYS A 324 -6.60 -26.14 0.88
CA LYS A 324 -5.36 -25.59 1.46
C LYS A 324 -4.49 -24.91 0.40
N ILE A 325 -4.42 -25.47 -0.81
CA ILE A 325 -3.78 -24.86 -1.99
C ILE A 325 -4.57 -23.62 -2.46
N LYS A 326 -5.92 -23.65 -2.39
CA LYS A 326 -6.76 -22.47 -2.59
C LYS A 326 -6.45 -21.34 -1.58
N ARG A 327 -6.19 -21.68 -0.31
CA ARG A 327 -5.83 -20.73 0.75
C ARG A 327 -4.45 -20.07 0.53
N THR A 328 -3.53 -20.73 -0.16
CA THR A 328 -2.19 -20.15 -0.46
C THR A 328 -2.22 -19.12 -1.60
N TYR A 329 -3.34 -18.96 -2.30
CA TYR A 329 -3.51 -17.87 -3.25
C TYR A 329 -3.99 -16.62 -2.52
N ARG A 330 -3.07 -15.66 -2.32
CA ARG A 330 -3.43 -14.26 -2.19
C ARG A 330 -4.50 -13.94 -3.24
N GLY A 331 -5.56 -13.27 -2.80
CA GLY A 331 -6.73 -12.92 -3.58
C GLY A 331 -6.36 -12.33 -4.94
N THR A 332 -7.18 -12.63 -5.94
CA THR A 332 -6.96 -12.13 -7.31
C THR A 332 -7.19 -10.62 -7.42
N GLY A 333 -7.93 -10.05 -6.47
CA GLY A 333 -8.29 -8.64 -6.39
C GLY A 333 -7.21 -7.79 -5.72
N PRO A 334 -7.56 -6.58 -5.25
CA PRO A 334 -6.63 -5.71 -4.52
C PRO A 334 -6.06 -6.36 -3.25
N ASP A 335 -4.82 -6.03 -2.90
CA ASP A 335 -4.27 -6.39 -1.59
C ASP A 335 -4.96 -5.61 -0.47
N LEU A 336 -5.39 -4.39 -0.74
CA LEU A 336 -6.26 -3.59 0.13
C LEU A 336 -7.32 -2.91 -0.74
N LEU A 337 -8.60 -3.12 -0.41
CA LEU A 337 -9.73 -2.39 -0.98
C LEU A 337 -10.30 -1.46 0.09
N MET A 338 -10.29 -0.16 -0.17
CA MET A 338 -10.91 0.84 0.70
C MET A 338 -12.19 1.37 0.05
N MET A 339 -13.23 1.65 0.84
CA MET A 339 -14.46 2.20 0.27
C MET A 339 -15.34 3.03 1.20
N SER A 340 -16.06 4.00 0.63
CA SER A 340 -17.23 4.65 1.24
C SER A 340 -18.44 4.52 0.31
N VAL A 341 -19.59 4.12 0.84
CA VAL A 341 -20.83 3.98 0.05
C VAL A 341 -22.05 3.98 0.97
N GLY A 342 -23.22 4.33 0.43
CA GLY A 342 -24.50 4.28 1.14
C GLY A 342 -25.03 5.65 1.54
N GLY A 343 -24.17 6.66 1.72
CA GLY A 343 -24.60 8.02 2.07
C GLY A 343 -25.51 8.65 1.01
N ASN A 344 -25.19 8.46 -0.27
CA ASN A 344 -26.05 8.94 -1.36
C ASN A 344 -27.29 8.04 -1.58
N ASP A 345 -27.19 6.74 -1.27
CA ASP A 345 -28.29 5.78 -1.42
C ASP A 345 -29.41 6.00 -0.39
N ILE A 346 -29.07 6.38 0.85
CA ILE A 346 -30.06 6.79 1.87
C ILE A 346 -30.59 8.22 1.62
N GLY A 347 -29.90 9.00 0.80
CA GLY A 347 -30.20 10.41 0.55
C GLY A 347 -29.78 11.32 1.69
N TYR A 348 -28.59 11.09 2.27
CA TYR A 348 -28.13 11.79 3.47
C TYR A 348 -28.16 13.31 3.35
N SER A 349 -27.72 13.87 2.22
CA SER A 349 -27.74 15.32 1.98
C SER A 349 -29.16 15.90 1.95
N GLU A 350 -30.14 15.13 1.44
CA GLU A 350 -31.54 15.52 1.41
C GLU A 350 -32.16 15.47 2.82
N ILE A 351 -31.83 14.42 3.59
CA ILE A 351 -32.23 14.29 5.01
C ILE A 351 -31.71 15.49 5.78
N LEU A 352 -30.42 15.81 5.66
CA LEU A 352 -29.79 16.90 6.37
C LEU A 352 -30.38 18.26 5.97
N SER A 353 -30.55 18.52 4.67
CA SER A 353 -31.16 19.76 4.17
C SER A 353 -32.59 19.94 4.72
N THR A 354 -33.36 18.85 4.77
CA THR A 354 -34.74 18.85 5.28
C THR A 354 -34.79 19.09 6.80
N LEU A 355 -33.86 18.54 7.58
CA LEU A 355 -33.77 18.80 9.02
C LEU A 355 -33.41 20.26 9.32
N ILE A 356 -32.51 20.86 8.53
CA ILE A 356 -32.07 22.23 8.75
C ILE A 356 -33.16 23.23 8.31
N TRP A 357 -33.76 23.04 7.14
CA TRP A 357 -34.57 24.07 6.46
C TRP A 357 -36.02 23.66 6.11
N GLY A 358 -36.37 22.37 6.22
CA GLY A 358 -37.61 21.82 5.66
C GLY A 358 -38.61 21.27 6.67
N PRO A 359 -39.82 20.88 6.22
CA PRO A 359 -40.81 20.21 7.05
C PRO A 359 -40.40 18.75 7.30
N THR A 360 -40.30 18.35 8.58
CA THR A 360 -39.78 17.03 8.97
C THR A 360 -40.81 15.90 8.95
N ALA A 361 -42.11 16.20 8.93
CA ALA A 361 -43.17 15.18 9.01
C ALA A 361 -43.14 14.17 7.83
N SER A 362 -42.86 14.64 6.61
CA SER A 362 -42.73 13.79 5.42
C SER A 362 -41.39 13.05 5.33
N LEU A 363 -40.38 13.50 6.07
CA LEU A 363 -39.08 12.84 6.14
C LEU A 363 -39.21 11.51 6.90
N PHE A 364 -39.80 11.57 8.09
CA PHE A 364 -39.94 10.40 8.96
C PHE A 364 -40.84 9.31 8.38
N SER A 365 -41.82 9.64 7.53
CA SER A 365 -42.66 8.64 6.87
C SER A 365 -41.93 7.83 5.78
N THR A 366 -40.76 8.28 5.32
CA THR A 366 -39.99 7.60 4.26
C THR A 366 -38.71 6.93 4.76
N ILE A 367 -38.35 7.12 6.03
CA ILE A 367 -37.03 6.73 6.55
C ILE A 367 -36.80 5.21 6.52
N ASP A 368 -37.82 4.41 6.87
CA ASP A 368 -37.73 2.96 6.88
C ASP A 368 -37.44 2.40 5.48
N MET A 369 -38.11 2.95 4.46
CA MET A 369 -37.90 2.57 3.07
C MET A 369 -36.50 2.95 2.58
N ARG A 370 -35.96 4.10 3.03
CA ARG A 370 -34.58 4.52 2.71
C ARG A 370 -33.55 3.57 3.31
N PHE A 371 -33.73 3.14 4.57
CA PHE A 371 -32.87 2.13 5.20
C PHE A 371 -32.95 0.77 4.48
N PHE A 372 -34.16 0.32 4.14
CA PHE A 372 -34.33 -0.92 3.37
C PHE A 372 -33.62 -0.85 2.01
N TYR A 373 -33.79 0.25 1.29
CA TYR A 373 -33.13 0.48 0.01
C TYR A 373 -31.60 0.49 0.17
N ALA A 374 -31.07 1.29 1.10
CA ALA A 374 -29.63 1.36 1.36
C ALA A 374 -29.05 -0.01 1.74
N SER A 375 -29.72 -0.78 2.60
CA SER A 375 -29.31 -2.14 2.97
C SER A 375 -29.24 -3.06 1.76
N TYR A 376 -30.26 -3.05 0.90
CA TYR A 376 -30.27 -3.83 -0.33
C TYR A 376 -29.12 -3.43 -1.28
N GLN A 377 -28.80 -2.15 -1.35
CA GLN A 377 -27.69 -1.65 -2.15
C GLN A 377 -26.33 -2.12 -1.62
N LEU A 378 -26.13 -2.10 -0.30
CA LEU A 378 -24.91 -2.62 0.33
C LEU A 378 -24.71 -4.12 0.04
N ASP A 379 -25.78 -4.92 0.06
CA ASP A 379 -25.71 -6.35 -0.31
C ASP A 379 -25.24 -6.57 -1.75
N ARG A 380 -25.68 -5.71 -2.68
CA ARG A 380 -25.25 -5.77 -4.09
C ARG A 380 -23.76 -5.45 -4.21
N VAL A 381 -23.28 -4.45 -3.48
CA VAL A 381 -21.86 -4.08 -3.47
C VAL A 381 -21.02 -5.20 -2.87
N ALA A 382 -21.44 -5.78 -1.75
CA ALA A 382 -20.77 -6.91 -1.11
C ALA A 382 -20.63 -8.10 -2.07
N LYS A 383 -21.70 -8.47 -2.79
CA LYS A 383 -21.65 -9.53 -3.82
C LYS A 383 -20.67 -9.23 -4.94
N ALA A 384 -20.54 -7.97 -5.35
CA ALA A 384 -19.60 -7.56 -6.40
C ALA A 384 -18.15 -7.64 -5.90
N ILE A 385 -17.88 -7.16 -4.67
CA ILE A 385 -16.55 -7.21 -4.04
C ILE A 385 -16.08 -8.66 -3.82
N GLN A 386 -16.97 -9.55 -3.39
CA GLN A 386 -16.65 -10.97 -3.22
C GLN A 386 -16.12 -11.62 -4.51
N LYS A 387 -16.60 -11.18 -5.69
CA LYS A 387 -16.10 -11.67 -6.98
C LYS A 387 -14.67 -11.22 -7.28
N LEU A 388 -14.29 -10.02 -6.83
CA LEU A 388 -12.93 -9.51 -6.98
C LEU A 388 -11.93 -10.30 -6.12
N LYS A 389 -12.36 -10.77 -4.95
CA LYS A 389 -11.52 -11.44 -3.95
C LYS A 389 -10.34 -10.56 -3.50
N PRO A 390 -10.60 -9.37 -2.91
CA PRO A 390 -9.54 -8.60 -2.26
C PRO A 390 -9.00 -9.36 -1.04
N ASN A 391 -7.74 -9.12 -0.64
CA ASN A 391 -7.20 -9.72 0.59
C ASN A 391 -7.81 -9.08 1.84
N GLN A 392 -8.05 -7.78 1.80
CA GLN A 392 -8.62 -7.01 2.89
C GLN A 392 -9.55 -5.92 2.35
N VAL A 393 -10.67 -5.70 3.03
CA VAL A 393 -11.63 -4.64 2.72
C VAL A 393 -11.75 -3.73 3.95
N VAL A 394 -11.67 -2.42 3.75
CA VAL A 394 -11.86 -1.41 4.80
C VAL A 394 -12.99 -0.48 4.39
N ILE A 395 -13.98 -0.36 5.27
CA ILE A 395 -15.14 0.52 5.10
C ILE A 395 -15.21 1.41 6.34
N PRO A 396 -14.59 2.61 6.34
CA PRO A 396 -14.76 3.53 7.45
C PRO A 396 -16.22 3.98 7.53
N HIS A 397 -16.75 4.11 8.73
CA HIS A 397 -18.07 4.68 8.95
C HIS A 397 -18.03 6.18 8.63
N TYR A 398 -19.16 6.72 8.17
CA TYR A 398 -19.36 8.17 8.09
C TYR A 398 -19.30 8.78 9.50
N PHE A 399 -18.92 10.05 9.58
CA PHE A 399 -18.90 10.76 10.86
C PHE A 399 -20.30 10.88 11.45
N ASP A 400 -20.37 10.78 12.79
CA ASP A 400 -21.57 11.08 13.53
C ASP A 400 -21.78 12.59 13.61
N LEU A 401 -22.62 13.14 12.74
CA LEU A 401 -23.00 14.56 12.77
C LEU A 401 -24.01 14.89 13.89
N THR A 402 -24.52 13.89 14.61
CA THR A 402 -25.51 14.12 15.66
C THR A 402 -24.87 14.51 16.97
N ARG A 403 -23.55 14.38 17.13
CA ARG A 403 -22.84 14.63 18.39
C ARG A 403 -21.80 15.73 18.24
N ASN A 404 -21.77 16.66 19.18
CA ASN A 404 -20.70 17.67 19.27
C ASN A 404 -19.38 17.08 19.82
N GLU A 405 -18.30 17.86 19.97
CA GLU A 405 -17.02 17.36 20.51
C GLU A 405 -17.09 16.77 21.92
N ARG A 406 -18.20 16.95 22.64
CA ARG A 406 -18.43 16.39 23.97
C ARG A 406 -19.26 15.11 23.95
N GLY A 407 -19.60 14.61 22.75
CA GLY A 407 -20.42 13.41 22.57
C GLY A 407 -21.91 13.62 22.85
N VAL A 408 -22.35 14.87 23.05
CA VAL A 408 -23.75 15.25 23.35
C VAL A 408 -24.52 15.40 22.05
N VAL A 409 -25.73 14.85 22.01
CA VAL A 409 -26.60 14.90 20.83
C VAL A 409 -27.11 16.33 20.61
N ASP A 410 -26.78 16.94 19.48
CA ASP A 410 -27.35 18.21 19.01
C ASP A 410 -28.65 17.93 18.25
N ALA A 411 -29.77 17.93 18.99
CA ALA A 411 -31.09 17.57 18.46
C ALA A 411 -31.80 18.73 17.73
N ASP A 412 -31.34 19.98 17.86
CA ASP A 412 -32.01 21.14 17.26
C ASP A 412 -31.33 21.65 15.98
N CYS A 413 -30.17 21.07 15.63
CA CYS A 413 -29.32 21.47 14.51
C CYS A 413 -28.99 22.97 14.52
N ALA A 414 -29.08 23.65 15.68
CA ALA A 414 -28.90 25.09 15.78
C ALA A 414 -27.47 25.49 15.43
N ASP A 415 -26.51 24.64 15.76
CA ASP A 415 -25.10 24.84 15.42
C ASP A 415 -24.83 24.58 13.93
N MET A 416 -25.59 23.69 13.27
CA MET A 416 -25.53 23.50 11.81
C MET A 416 -26.17 24.66 11.02
N ARG A 417 -27.05 25.43 11.64
CA ARG A 417 -27.66 26.66 11.08
C ARG A 417 -26.75 27.88 11.19
N GLN A 418 -25.69 27.82 11.98
CA GLN A 418 -24.80 28.95 12.19
C GLN A 418 -23.87 29.16 10.99
N THR A 419 -23.78 30.41 10.53
CA THR A 419 -22.92 30.87 9.43
C THR A 419 -21.46 31.08 9.86
N ILE A 420 -21.21 31.09 11.17
CA ILE A 420 -19.90 31.28 11.79
C ILE A 420 -19.60 29.97 12.53
N PRO A 421 -18.40 29.37 12.36
CA PRO A 421 -18.07 28.12 13.01
C PRO A 421 -18.03 28.36 14.52
N THR A 422 -19.06 27.93 15.24
CA THR A 422 -18.90 27.65 16.66
C THR A 422 -17.93 26.49 16.78
N LYS A 423 -17.07 26.55 17.81
CA LYS A 423 -16.07 25.50 18.10
C LYS A 423 -16.69 24.11 18.35
N THR A 424 -18.01 23.97 18.26
CA THR A 424 -18.84 22.82 18.63
C THR A 424 -18.83 21.65 17.64
N PHE A 425 -18.20 21.81 16.46
CA PHE A 425 -18.06 20.74 15.50
C PHE A 425 -16.72 20.78 14.73
N PRO A 426 -15.61 20.39 15.36
CA PRO A 426 -14.27 20.59 14.82
C PRO A 426 -13.90 19.67 13.65
N ASN A 427 -14.74 18.70 13.26
CA ASN A 427 -14.36 17.65 12.32
C ASN A 427 -15.02 17.76 10.94
N PHE A 428 -15.97 18.68 10.72
CA PHE A 428 -16.65 18.86 9.44
C PHE A 428 -16.57 20.27 8.90
N ARG A 429 -16.79 20.38 7.60
CA ARG A 429 -16.69 21.61 6.85
C ARG A 429 -17.98 22.41 6.91
N SER A 430 -17.89 23.67 7.34
CA SER A 430 -19.02 24.61 7.28
C SER A 430 -19.37 24.97 5.83
N ILE A 431 -20.60 25.45 5.60
CA ILE A 431 -21.02 25.99 4.28
C ILE A 431 -20.10 27.14 3.86
N GLN A 432 -19.79 28.05 4.79
CA GLN A 432 -18.94 29.21 4.53
C GLN A 432 -17.51 28.80 4.14
N ASP A 433 -16.93 27.82 4.85
CA ASP A 433 -15.60 27.31 4.52
C ASP A 433 -15.59 26.54 3.20
N SER A 434 -16.66 25.80 2.89
CA SER A 434 -16.79 25.15 1.59
C SER A 434 -16.80 26.19 0.47
N ILE A 435 -17.60 27.25 0.58
CA ILE A 435 -17.64 28.32 -0.42
C ILE A 435 -16.26 28.99 -0.55
N ARG A 436 -15.60 29.26 0.58
CA ARG A 436 -14.27 29.87 0.61
C ARG A 436 -13.19 29.01 -0.06
N LEU A 437 -13.17 27.71 0.21
CA LEU A 437 -12.09 26.82 -0.21
C LEU A 437 -12.35 26.14 -1.56
N GLN A 438 -13.58 25.68 -1.81
CA GLN A 438 -13.97 24.96 -3.01
C GLN A 438 -14.66 25.87 -4.05
N GLY A 439 -15.22 27.01 -3.62
CA GLY A 439 -15.97 27.93 -4.48
C GLY A 439 -17.46 27.63 -4.58
N ASN A 440 -17.96 26.62 -3.86
CA ASN A 440 -19.38 26.27 -3.78
C ASN A 440 -19.69 25.58 -2.44
N SER A 441 -20.95 25.30 -2.15
CA SER A 441 -21.40 24.71 -0.90
C SER A 441 -21.37 23.17 -0.86
N PHE A 442 -21.01 22.48 -1.95
CA PHE A 442 -21.10 21.01 -2.02
C PHE A 442 -20.12 20.28 -1.09
N GLY A 443 -19.01 20.93 -0.72
CA GLY A 443 -18.08 20.45 0.29
C GLY A 443 -18.53 20.67 1.73
N ALA A 444 -19.68 21.30 1.98
CA ALA A 444 -20.22 21.43 3.33
C ALA A 444 -20.58 20.05 3.90
N PHE A 445 -20.49 19.92 5.22
CA PHE A 445 -20.78 18.70 5.98
C PHE A 445 -19.90 17.48 5.63
N HIS A 446 -18.86 17.70 4.82
CA HIS A 446 -17.79 16.72 4.60
C HIS A 446 -16.70 16.88 5.66
N PRO A 447 -15.89 15.84 5.91
CA PRO A 447 -14.79 15.94 6.86
C PRO A 447 -13.80 17.04 6.46
N ILE A 448 -13.23 17.74 7.45
CA ILE A 448 -12.08 18.60 7.19
C ILE A 448 -10.80 17.78 6.99
N GLU A 449 -9.71 18.43 6.59
CA GLU A 449 -8.45 17.74 6.27
C GLU A 449 -7.88 17.01 7.50
N GLU A 450 -8.00 17.63 8.67
CA GLU A 450 -7.61 17.06 9.96
C GLU A 450 -8.41 15.80 10.29
N ALA A 451 -9.71 15.81 10.01
CA ALA A 451 -10.58 14.65 10.19
C ALA A 451 -10.25 13.53 9.18
N HIS A 452 -9.90 13.87 7.93
CA HIS A 452 -9.37 12.91 6.97
C HIS A 452 -8.05 12.28 7.44
N GLN A 453 -7.18 13.05 8.09
CA GLN A 453 -5.96 12.52 8.70
C GLN A 453 -6.25 11.53 9.82
N GLN A 454 -7.18 11.86 10.73
CA GLN A 454 -7.58 10.96 11.81
C GLN A 454 -8.13 9.62 11.29
N ILE A 455 -8.98 9.65 10.25
CA ILE A 455 -9.46 8.42 9.59
C ILE A 455 -8.28 7.62 9.03
N ALA A 456 -7.36 8.28 8.32
CA ALA A 456 -6.23 7.61 7.72
C ALA A 456 -5.35 6.90 8.76
N ASP A 457 -5.07 7.58 9.87
CA ASP A 457 -4.26 7.02 10.96
C ASP A 457 -4.94 5.80 11.61
N LEU A 458 -6.25 5.85 11.81
CA LEU A 458 -7.03 4.70 12.31
C LEU A 458 -7.02 3.53 11.33
N VAL A 459 -7.21 3.79 10.03
CA VAL A 459 -7.18 2.76 8.99
C VAL A 459 -5.80 2.11 8.91
N VAL A 460 -4.72 2.90 8.90
CA VAL A 460 -3.34 2.39 8.85
C VAL A 460 -3.03 1.53 10.07
N LYS A 461 -3.40 2.01 11.27
CA LYS A 461 -3.24 1.24 12.51
C LYS A 461 -3.96 -0.11 12.44
N GLN A 462 -5.21 -0.12 11.97
CA GLN A 462 -5.99 -1.35 11.85
C GLN A 462 -5.38 -2.32 10.83
N VAL A 463 -4.98 -1.83 9.66
CA VAL A 463 -4.37 -2.67 8.62
C VAL A 463 -3.04 -3.27 9.10
N GLN A 464 -2.20 -2.50 9.79
CA GLN A 464 -0.94 -3.02 10.35
C GLN A 464 -1.16 -4.11 11.40
N GLN A 465 -2.20 -4.00 12.23
CA GLN A 465 -2.56 -5.02 13.21
C GLN A 465 -3.00 -6.35 12.58
N PHE A 466 -3.52 -6.34 11.34
CA PHE A 466 -3.91 -7.56 10.62
C PHE A 466 -2.77 -8.21 9.82
N VAL A 467 -1.67 -7.49 9.60
CA VAL A 467 -0.50 -7.97 8.85
C VAL A 467 0.54 -8.62 9.75
N ASN A 468 0.64 -8.19 11.02
CA ASN A 468 1.45 -8.78 12.07
C ASN A 468 0.70 -9.92 12.77
#